data_AF-A0A1G8S1Q9-F1
#
_entry.id   AF-A0A1G8S1Q9-F1
#
_cell.length_a   1.000
_cell.length_b   1.000
_cell.length_c   1.000
_cell.angle_alpha   90.00
_cell.angle_beta   90.00
_cell.angle_gamma   90.00
#
_symmetry.space_group_name_H-M   'P 1'
#
loop_
_entity.id
_entity.type
_entity.pdbx_description
1 polymer ?
#
loop_
_entity_poly.entity_id
_entity_poly.type
_entity_poly.pdbx_seq_one_letter_code
_entity_poly.pdbx_strand_id
1 'polypeptide(L)' 'MKASHPFNQKETELKIVTIGRGTIGGGLAGLWQAAGHDVEELGRDGGDVSDADVVPVAVQ' A
#
# COMPACT_ATOMS: atom_id res chain seq x y z
N MET A 1 -3.50 28.66 23.02
CA MET A 1 -2.86 28.13 21.79
C MET A 1 -3.18 26.63 21.77
N LYS A 2 -3.81 26.13 20.70
CA LYS A 2 -4.48 24.80 20.67
C LYS A 2 -3.50 23.66 20.91
N ALA A 3 -3.94 22.65 21.68
CA ALA A 3 -3.30 21.35 21.76
C ALA A 3 -3.24 20.73 20.36
N SER A 4 -2.06 20.25 19.97
CA SER A 4 -1.88 19.41 18.79
C SER A 4 -2.73 18.15 18.95
N HIS A 5 -3.64 17.90 18.01
CA HIS A 5 -4.35 16.62 17.96
C HIS A 5 -3.30 15.52 17.83
N PRO A 6 -3.31 14.46 18.65
CA PRO A 6 -2.47 13.30 18.41
C PRO A 6 -2.85 12.74 17.04
N PHE A 7 -1.87 12.65 16.14
CA PHE A 7 -2.05 12.00 14.85
C PHE A 7 -2.38 10.53 15.10
N ASN A 8 -3.63 10.16 14.87
CA ASN A 8 -4.11 8.81 15.09
C ASN A 8 -3.66 7.94 13.91
N GLN A 9 -2.72 7.02 14.12
CA GLN A 9 -2.16 6.19 13.04
C GLN A 9 -3.22 5.35 12.29
N LYS A 10 -4.38 5.10 12.92
CA LYS A 10 -5.53 4.45 12.30
C LYS A 10 -6.15 5.23 11.14
N GLU A 11 -5.93 6.54 11.06
CA GLU A 11 -6.47 7.40 9.99
C GLU A 11 -5.56 7.40 8.73
N THR A 12 -4.40 6.73 8.80
CA THR A 12 -3.42 6.66 7.71
C THR A 12 -3.08 5.25 7.23
N GLU A 13 -3.65 4.22 7.85
CA GLU A 13 -3.58 2.86 7.33
C GLU A 13 -4.43 2.79 6.05
N LEU A 14 -3.85 2.29 4.96
CA LEU A 14 -4.50 2.17 3.65
C LEU A 14 -4.42 0.73 3.21
N LYS A 15 -5.43 0.26 2.47
CA LYS A 15 -5.36 -0.98 1.71
C LYS A 15 -4.74 -0.71 0.34
N ILE A 16 -3.53 -1.22 0.15
CA ILE A 16 -2.73 -1.02 -1.05
C ILE A 16 -2.59 -2.35 -1.77
N VAL A 17 -2.95 -2.39 -3.05
CA VAL A 17 -2.75 -3.59 -3.88
C VAL A 17 -1.77 -3.26 -5.00
N THR A 18 -0.55 -3.77 -4.92
CA THR A 18 0.48 -3.52 -5.94
C THR A 18 0.33 -4.49 -7.10
N ILE A 19 0.39 -3.99 -8.34
CA ILE A 19 0.47 -4.81 -9.54
C ILE A 19 1.92 -4.84 -10.00
N GLY A 20 2.55 -6.01 -9.87
CA GLY A 20 3.95 -6.27 -10.20
C GLY A 20 4.77 -6.65 -8.96
N ARG A 21 5.28 -7.89 -8.91
CA ARG A 21 6.13 -8.41 -7.81
C ARG A 21 7.64 -8.33 -8.11
N GLY A 22 8.02 -7.46 -9.05
CA GLY A 22 9.42 -7.25 -9.41
C GLY A 22 10.14 -6.36 -8.41
N THR A 23 11.40 -6.03 -8.68
CA THR A 23 12.25 -5.19 -7.80
C THR A 23 11.58 -3.89 -7.37
N ILE A 24 10.88 -3.21 -8.29
CA ILE A 24 10.20 -1.95 -7.99
C ILE A 24 8.94 -2.19 -7.14
N GLY A 25 8.03 -3.04 -7.63
CA GLY A 25 6.75 -3.26 -6.95
C GLY A 25 6.90 -3.92 -5.58
N GLY A 26 7.77 -4.92 -5.45
CA GLY A 26 8.07 -5.56 -4.16
C GLY A 26 8.85 -4.63 -3.22
N GLY A 27 9.75 -3.79 -3.75
CA GLY A 27 10.46 -2.78 -2.95
C GLY A 27 9.51 -1.74 -2.35
N LEU A 28 8.59 -1.21 -3.17
CA LEU A 28 7.57 -0.27 -2.69
C LEU A 28 6.57 -0.93 -1.74
N ALA A 29 6.15 -2.17 -2.02
CA ALA A 29 5.30 -2.95 -1.12
C ALA A 29 5.93 -3.08 0.28
N GLY A 30 7.21 -3.43 0.37
CA GLY A 30 7.93 -3.49 1.64
C GLY A 30 8.00 -2.16 2.38
N LEU A 31 8.18 -1.04 1.67
CA LEU A 31 8.19 0.30 2.29
C LEU A 31 6.82 0.66 2.87
N TRP A 32 5.73 0.34 2.18
CA TRP A 32 4.38 0.62 2.67
C TRP A 32 3.95 -0.29 3.82
N GLN A 33 4.33 -1.57 3.78
CA GLN A 33 4.13 -2.48 4.92
C GLN A 33 4.88 -1.97 6.15
N ALA A 34 6.14 -1.54 5.99
CA ALA A 34 6.94 -0.96 7.08
C ALA A 34 6.34 0.34 7.63
N ALA A 35 5.60 1.09 6.81
CA ALA A 35 4.85 2.27 7.23
C ALA A 35 3.51 1.95 7.93
N GLY A 36 3.12 0.68 8.00
CA GLY A 36 1.90 0.23 8.68
C GLY A 36 0.65 0.20 7.80
N HIS A 37 0.79 0.17 6.48
CA HIS A 37 -0.33 -0.05 5.55
C HIS A 37 -0.59 -1.54 5.33
N ASP A 38 -1.83 -1.90 5.00
CA ASP A 38 -2.20 -3.23 4.55
C ASP A 38 -1.84 -3.37 3.06
N VAL A 39 -0.97 -4.31 2.72
CA VAL A 39 -0.40 -4.41 1.36
C VAL A 39 -0.54 -5.83 0.81
N GLU A 40 -1.18 -5.94 -0.34
CA GLU A 40 -1.24 -7.17 -1.16
C GLU A 40 -0.44 -6.97 -2.45
N GLU A 41 0.29 -8.01 -2.89
CA GLU A 41 1.10 -7.95 -4.12
C GLU A 41 0.60 -8.93 -5.20
N LEU A 42 0.10 -8.38 -6.31
CA LEU A 42 -0.37 -9.13 -7.46
C LEU A 42 0.72 -9.27 -8.51
N GLY A 43 0.83 -10.47 -9.08
CA GLY A 43 1.79 -10.78 -10.14
C GLY A 43 1.11 -10.87 -11.50
N ARG A 44 1.73 -11.62 -12.42
CA ARG A 44 1.23 -11.78 -13.79
C ARG A 44 -0.18 -12.37 -13.86
N ASP A 45 -0.56 -13.18 -12.88
CA ASP A 45 -1.89 -13.80 -12.81
C ASP A 45 -2.99 -12.80 -12.45
N GLY A 46 -2.63 -11.58 -12.03
CA GLY A 46 -3.57 -10.57 -11.58
C GLY A 46 -4.27 -10.96 -10.28
N GLY A 47 -5.42 -10.34 -10.04
CA GLY A 47 -6.21 -10.49 -8.83
C GLY A 47 -7.29 -9.41 -8.76
N ASP A 48 -8.07 -9.45 -7.69
CA ASP A 48 -9.09 -8.43 -7.42
C ASP A 48 -8.47 -7.21 -6.73
N VAL A 49 -8.87 -6.02 -7.15
CA VAL A 49 -8.42 -4.74 -6.60
C VAL A 49 -9.59 -3.83 -6.20
N SER A 50 -10.82 -4.35 -6.26
CA SER A 50 -12.05 -3.54 -6.14
C SER A 50 -12.18 -2.84 -4.78
N ASP A 51 -11.59 -3.41 -3.73
CA ASP A 51 -11.59 -2.87 -2.37
C ASP A 51 -10.33 -2.06 -2.03
N ALA A 52 -9.39 -1.89 -2.97
CA ALA A 52 -8.13 -1.19 -2.70
C ALA A 52 -8.34 0.32 -2.65
N ASP A 53 -7.73 0.99 -1.67
CA ASP A 53 -7.65 2.45 -1.62
C ASP A 53 -6.67 2.98 -2.69
N VAL A 54 -5.59 2.21 -2.94
CA VAL A 54 -4.53 2.56 -3.89
C VAL A 54 -4.07 1.33 -4.66
N VAL A 55 -3.89 1.47 -5.98
CA VAL A 55 -3.39 0.41 -6.87
C VAL A 55 -2.14 0.87 -7.63
N PRO A 56 -0.93 0.69 -7.07
CA PRO A 56 0.33 1.01 -7.76
C PRO A 56 0.60 0.00 -8.87
N VAL A 57 0.88 0.48 -10.09
CA VAL A 57 1.17 -0.39 -11.25
C VAL A 57 2.65 -0.29 -11.60
N ALA A 58 3.40 -1.34 -11.29
CA ALA A 58 4.82 -1.49 -11.55
C ALA A 58 5.06 -2.59 -12.60
N VAL A 59 4.67 -2.30 -13.84
CA VAL A 59 4.93 -3.17 -15.00
C VAL A 59 6.35 -2.95 -15.52
N GLN A 60 7.01 -4.04 -15.90
CA GLN A 60 8.36 -4.09 -16.45
C GLN A 60 8.36 -4.87 -17.76
#